data_AF-A0A9E1J2L9-F1
#
_entry.id   AF-A0A9E1J2L9-F1
#
_cell.length_a   1.000
_cell.length_b   1.000
_cell.length_c   1.000
_cell.angle_alpha   90.00
_cell.angle_beta   90.00
_cell.angle_gamma   90.00
#
_symmetry.space_group_name_H-M   'P 1'
#
loop_
_entity.id
_entity.type
_entity.pdbx_description
1 polymer ?
#
loop_
_entity_poly.entity_id
_entity_poly.type
_entity_poly.pdbx_seq_one_letter_code
_entity_poly.pdbx_strand_id
1 'polypeptide(L)'
;MNRPRFILGFLIAVLAVAFGGFDALAQEVQEAIAAFAPAPKLTAADYPTIAGVNSRIAVWIFAQLHLWFAAFVLAVPIFVFIIEVIGMKTRDKRYDDMAYEFIKVSITAYSLTAILGGGLLFSLILFYPHLFNYLSTIFSETMFYYALLFFAESAILYIYYYGWHWLQGGFKKWVHLTLGLGLNAVGTTLMLLANAWLTFMMSPAGVDAA
;
A
#
# COMPACT_ATOMS: atom_id res chain seq x y z
N MET A 1 6.98 -45.26 -15.86
CA MET A 1 6.30 -44.08 -16.44
C MET A 1 5.00 -43.82 -15.66
N ASN A 2 5.05 -43.20 -14.47
CA ASN A 2 3.90 -43.01 -13.55
C ASN A 2 3.83 -41.58 -12.97
N ARG A 3 4.28 -40.57 -13.71
CA ARG A 3 4.36 -39.19 -13.24
C ARG A 3 3.05 -38.34 -13.24
N PRO A 4 1.98 -38.63 -14.01
CA PRO A 4 0.85 -37.69 -14.10
C PRO A 4 -0.08 -37.70 -12.87
N ARG A 5 -0.19 -38.82 -12.14
CA ARG A 5 -1.11 -38.94 -10.99
C ARG A 5 -0.61 -38.24 -9.72
N PHE A 6 0.71 -38.15 -9.56
CA PHE A 6 1.34 -37.53 -8.38
C PHE A 6 1.31 -36.00 -8.46
N ILE A 7 1.53 -35.44 -9.65
CA ILE A 7 1.48 -33.99 -9.91
C ILE A 7 0.03 -33.48 -9.77
N LEU A 8 -0.95 -34.23 -10.26
CA LEU A 8 -2.37 -33.89 -10.12
C LEU A 8 -2.83 -33.98 -8.65
N GLY A 9 -2.39 -34.99 -7.89
CA GLY A 9 -2.68 -35.10 -6.46
C GLY A 9 -2.03 -33.99 -5.62
N PHE A 10 -0.82 -33.56 -5.97
CA PHE A 10 -0.14 -32.44 -5.33
C PHE A 10 -0.79 -31.09 -5.66
N LEU A 11 -1.21 -30.86 -6.91
CA LEU A 11 -1.98 -29.68 -7.30
C LEU A 11 -3.35 -29.63 -6.61
N ILE A 12 -4.06 -30.76 -6.50
CA ILE A 12 -5.34 -30.83 -5.78
C ILE A 12 -5.14 -30.60 -4.27
N ALA A 13 -4.06 -31.11 -3.68
CA ALA A 13 -3.74 -30.86 -2.27
C ALA A 13 -3.33 -29.40 -2.00
N VAL A 14 -2.57 -28.77 -2.90
CA VAL A 14 -2.21 -27.34 -2.83
C VAL A 14 -3.45 -26.47 -3.04
N LEU A 15 -4.34 -26.83 -3.98
CA LEU A 15 -5.64 -26.18 -4.14
C LEU A 15 -6.52 -26.40 -2.89
N ALA A 16 -6.62 -27.60 -2.35
CA ALA A 16 -7.45 -27.89 -1.18
C ALA A 16 -6.96 -27.17 0.10
N VAL A 17 -5.64 -27.02 0.28
CA VAL A 17 -5.05 -26.21 1.36
C VAL A 17 -5.23 -24.72 1.11
N ALA A 18 -5.11 -24.27 -0.15
CA ALA A 18 -5.30 -22.88 -0.53
C ALA A 18 -6.77 -22.42 -0.44
N PHE A 19 -7.74 -23.30 -0.68
CA PHE A 19 -9.18 -22.98 -0.62
C PHE A 19 -9.77 -23.32 0.77
N GLY A 20 -9.44 -24.47 1.36
CA GLY A 20 -9.95 -24.86 2.69
C GLY A 20 -9.37 -24.02 3.83
N GLY A 21 -8.12 -23.57 3.72
CA GLY A 21 -7.55 -22.60 4.66
C GLY A 21 -8.15 -21.20 4.48
N PHE A 22 -8.56 -20.85 3.26
CA PHE A 22 -9.15 -19.55 2.96
C PHE A 22 -10.57 -19.45 3.49
N ASP A 23 -11.38 -20.51 3.37
CA ASP A 23 -12.73 -20.55 3.94
C ASP A 23 -12.71 -20.47 5.47
N ALA A 24 -11.78 -21.18 6.12
CA ALA A 24 -11.61 -21.11 7.58
C ALA A 24 -11.14 -19.71 8.04
N LEU A 25 -10.17 -19.12 7.34
CA LEU A 25 -9.74 -17.74 7.58
C LEU A 25 -10.86 -16.74 7.32
N ALA A 26 -11.66 -16.94 6.27
CA ALA A 26 -12.79 -16.08 5.96
C ALA A 26 -13.86 -16.15 7.05
N GLN A 27 -14.09 -17.34 7.63
CA GLN A 27 -15.04 -17.53 8.71
C GLN A 27 -14.56 -16.91 10.02
N GLU A 28 -13.28 -17.07 10.36
CA GLU A 28 -12.64 -16.42 11.52
C GLU A 28 -12.65 -14.89 11.39
N VAL A 29 -12.37 -14.38 10.18
CA VAL A 29 -12.47 -12.95 9.86
C VAL A 29 -13.92 -12.47 9.96
N GLN A 30 -14.90 -13.23 9.48
CA GLN A 30 -16.32 -12.87 9.57
C GLN A 30 -16.80 -12.76 11.02
N GLU A 31 -16.38 -13.69 11.89
CA GLU A 31 -16.69 -13.68 13.33
C GLU A 31 -16.01 -12.51 14.05
N ALA A 32 -14.75 -12.20 13.70
CA ALA A 32 -14.04 -11.04 14.23
C ALA A 32 -14.69 -9.71 13.82
N ILE A 33 -15.23 -9.61 12.59
CA ILE A 33 -15.87 -8.40 12.08
C ILE A 33 -17.28 -8.20 12.67
N ALA A 34 -18.03 -9.28 12.94
CA ALA A 34 -19.37 -9.22 13.55
C ALA A 34 -19.36 -8.62 14.98
N ALA A 35 -18.18 -8.45 15.59
CA ALA A 35 -18.02 -7.80 16.89
C ALA A 35 -18.05 -6.27 16.83
N PHE A 36 -17.95 -5.65 15.65
CA PHE A 36 -17.93 -4.18 15.51
C PHE A 36 -19.34 -3.57 15.44
N ALA A 37 -19.47 -2.38 16.01
CA ALA A 37 -20.73 -1.64 15.99
C ALA A 37 -21.11 -1.20 14.56
N PRO A 38 -22.41 -1.12 14.24
CA PRO A 38 -22.87 -0.67 12.93
C PRO A 38 -22.51 0.79 12.68
N ALA A 39 -22.46 1.15 11.39
CA ALA A 39 -22.13 2.50 10.96
C ALA A 39 -23.05 3.55 11.62
N PRO A 40 -22.50 4.64 12.18
CA PRO A 40 -23.29 5.67 12.83
C PRO A 40 -24.21 6.36 11.83
N LYS A 41 -25.46 6.61 12.23
CA LYS A 41 -26.44 7.36 11.44
C LYS A 41 -26.23 8.85 11.64
N LEU A 42 -25.43 9.45 10.76
CA LEU A 42 -25.03 10.86 10.83
C LEU A 42 -25.88 11.74 9.92
N THR A 43 -26.01 13.00 10.32
CA THR A 43 -26.67 14.08 9.59
C THR A 43 -25.65 15.16 9.20
N ALA A 44 -26.06 16.10 8.35
CA ALA A 44 -25.18 17.21 7.97
C ALA A 44 -24.76 18.10 9.16
N ALA A 45 -25.54 18.12 10.25
CA ALA A 45 -25.25 18.91 11.44
C ALA A 45 -24.10 18.33 12.29
N ASP A 46 -23.78 17.05 12.12
CA ASP A 46 -22.73 16.36 12.88
C ASP A 46 -21.32 16.66 12.34
N TYR A 47 -21.23 17.38 11.22
CA TYR A 47 -19.95 17.71 10.58
C TYR A 47 -19.58 19.18 10.77
N PRO A 48 -18.32 19.49 11.11
CA PRO A 48 -17.85 20.87 11.23
C PRO A 48 -18.02 21.64 9.92
N THR A 49 -18.59 22.84 10.01
CA THR A 49 -18.68 23.78 8.89
C THR A 49 -17.72 24.94 9.11
N ILE A 50 -16.77 25.13 8.19
CA ILE A 50 -15.82 26.25 8.22
C ILE A 50 -16.25 27.28 7.18
N ALA A 51 -16.35 28.55 7.59
CA ALA A 51 -16.76 29.63 6.69
C ALA A 51 -15.80 29.73 5.49
N GLY A 52 -16.35 29.73 4.28
CA GLY A 52 -15.59 29.84 3.03
C GLY A 52 -14.94 28.54 2.53
N VAL A 53 -15.07 27.42 3.24
CA VAL A 53 -14.48 26.14 2.84
C VAL A 53 -15.57 25.09 2.61
N ASN A 54 -15.58 24.49 1.42
CA ASN A 54 -16.41 23.32 1.15
C ASN A 54 -15.61 22.06 1.51
N SER A 55 -16.00 21.41 2.60
CA SER A 55 -15.38 20.21 3.15
C SER A 55 -15.22 19.08 2.13
N ARG A 56 -16.21 18.86 1.26
CA ARG A 56 -16.17 17.81 0.22
C ARG A 56 -15.15 18.13 -0.87
N ILE A 57 -15.10 19.38 -1.32
CA ILE A 57 -14.14 19.82 -2.33
C ILE A 57 -12.72 19.77 -1.77
N ALA A 58 -12.52 20.22 -0.53
CA ALA A 58 -11.21 20.19 0.12
C ALA A 58 -10.64 18.76 0.20
N VAL A 59 -11.42 17.81 0.73
CA VAL A 59 -11.01 16.40 0.79
C VAL A 59 -10.77 15.81 -0.59
N TRP A 60 -11.63 16.12 -1.58
CA TRP A 60 -11.45 15.65 -2.95
C TRP A 60 -10.14 16.12 -3.58
N ILE A 61 -9.76 17.39 -3.39
CA ILE A 61 -8.50 17.93 -3.93
C ILE A 61 -7.29 17.16 -3.35
N PHE A 62 -7.23 17.00 -2.03
CA PHE A 62 -6.12 16.28 -1.39
C PHE A 62 -6.11 14.80 -1.80
N ALA A 63 -7.26 14.14 -1.83
CA ALA A 63 -7.38 12.75 -2.24
C ALA A 63 -6.93 12.54 -3.69
N GLN A 64 -7.38 13.39 -4.61
CA GLN A 64 -7.07 13.26 -6.04
C GLN A 64 -5.58 13.48 -6.33
N LEU A 65 -5.00 14.54 -5.76
CA LEU A 65 -3.58 14.82 -5.91
C LEU A 65 -2.72 13.73 -5.27
N HIS A 66 -3.07 13.30 -4.06
CA HIS A 66 -2.36 12.21 -3.39
C HIS A 66 -2.39 10.93 -4.23
N LEU A 67 -3.55 10.56 -4.80
CA LEU A 67 -3.70 9.33 -5.59
C LEU A 67 -2.86 9.34 -6.87
N TRP A 68 -2.80 10.46 -7.60
CA TRP A 68 -1.96 10.57 -8.80
C TRP A 68 -0.47 10.40 -8.48
N PHE A 69 0.01 11.06 -7.43
CA PHE A 69 1.41 10.93 -7.02
C PHE A 69 1.71 9.57 -6.37
N ALA A 70 0.77 8.98 -5.61
CA ALA A 70 0.91 7.64 -5.05
C ALA A 70 1.06 6.58 -6.16
N ALA A 71 0.23 6.65 -7.21
CA ALA A 71 0.36 5.75 -8.36
C ALA A 71 1.72 5.91 -9.07
N PHE A 72 2.21 7.14 -9.22
CA PHE A 72 3.53 7.41 -9.79
C PHE A 72 4.66 6.84 -8.93
N VAL A 73 4.60 7.07 -7.61
CA VAL A 73 5.58 6.61 -6.63
C VAL A 73 5.61 5.09 -6.51
N LEU A 74 4.50 4.40 -6.77
CA LEU A 74 4.47 2.94 -6.82
C LEU A 74 4.99 2.40 -8.17
N ALA A 75 4.61 3.02 -9.29
CA ALA A 75 4.98 2.55 -10.61
C ALA A 75 6.48 2.72 -10.92
N VAL A 76 7.07 3.86 -10.58
CA VAL A 76 8.48 4.17 -10.94
C VAL A 76 9.47 3.19 -10.29
N PRO A 77 9.42 2.85 -9.00
CA PRO A 77 10.29 1.84 -8.39
C PRO A 77 10.16 0.45 -9.00
N ILE A 78 8.97 0.07 -9.50
CA ILE A 78 8.79 -1.19 -10.24
C ILE A 78 9.60 -1.12 -11.54
N PHE A 79 9.48 -0.03 -12.30
CA PHE A 79 10.26 0.16 -13.52
C PHE A 79 11.75 0.21 -13.26
N VAL A 80 12.19 0.96 -12.24
CA VAL A 80 13.60 1.05 -11.83
C VAL A 80 14.16 -0.32 -11.49
N PHE A 81 13.43 -1.12 -10.70
CA PHE A 81 13.83 -2.48 -10.37
C PHE A 81 14.01 -3.35 -11.63
N ILE A 82 13.04 -3.32 -12.56
CA ILE A 82 13.13 -4.08 -13.82
C ILE A 82 14.35 -3.65 -14.64
N ILE A 83 14.57 -2.35 -14.79
CA ILE A 83 15.70 -1.80 -15.54
C ILE A 83 17.02 -2.20 -14.88
N GLU A 84 17.09 -2.18 -13.55
CA GLU A 84 18.27 -2.60 -12.80
C GLU A 84 18.57 -4.10 -13.00
N VAL A 85 17.55 -4.97 -12.97
CA VAL A 85 17.70 -6.41 -13.29
C VAL A 85 18.26 -6.58 -14.71
N ILE A 86 17.73 -5.83 -15.67
CA ILE A 86 18.22 -5.86 -17.06
C ILE A 86 19.67 -5.39 -17.12
N GLY A 87 20.02 -4.28 -16.47
CA GLY A 87 21.39 -3.75 -16.42
C GLY A 87 22.38 -4.73 -15.80
N MET A 88 21.99 -5.45 -14.74
CA MET A 88 22.81 -6.51 -14.16
C MET A 88 23.03 -7.68 -15.11
N LYS A 89 22.00 -8.07 -15.87
CA LYS A 89 22.06 -9.20 -16.81
C LYS A 89 22.85 -8.87 -18.08
N THR A 90 22.65 -7.68 -18.64
CA THR A 90 23.31 -7.23 -19.88
C THR A 90 24.70 -6.66 -19.63
N ARG A 91 25.01 -6.25 -18.39
CA ARG A 91 26.22 -5.51 -18.01
C ARG A 91 26.40 -4.20 -18.79
N ASP A 92 25.32 -3.63 -19.29
CA ASP A 92 25.32 -2.33 -19.96
C ASP A 92 24.99 -1.24 -18.95
N LYS A 93 25.96 -0.33 -18.76
CA LYS A 93 25.89 0.78 -17.81
C LYS A 93 24.75 1.77 -18.12
N ARG A 94 24.29 1.85 -19.38
CA ARG A 94 23.19 2.75 -19.77
C ARG A 94 21.89 2.45 -19.03
N TYR A 95 21.61 1.18 -18.73
CA TYR A 95 20.43 0.81 -17.95
C TYR A 95 20.57 1.24 -16.49
N ASP A 96 21.75 1.08 -15.89
CA ASP A 96 22.00 1.50 -14.51
C ASP A 96 21.89 3.03 -14.36
N ASP A 97 22.47 3.79 -15.30
CA ASP A 97 22.38 5.25 -15.31
C ASP A 97 20.93 5.74 -15.51
N MET A 98 20.15 5.08 -16.37
CA MET A 98 18.74 5.38 -16.57
C MET A 98 17.90 5.08 -15.31
N ALA A 99 18.14 3.94 -14.66
CA ALA A 99 17.44 3.55 -13.44
C ALA A 99 17.73 4.56 -12.30
N TYR A 100 18.97 5.04 -12.20
CA TYR A 100 19.36 6.07 -11.25
C TYR A 100 18.60 7.40 -11.46
N GLU A 101 18.51 7.88 -12.69
CA GLU A 101 17.78 9.13 -12.96
C GLU A 101 16.28 9.00 -12.67
N PHE A 102 15.67 7.83 -12.90
CA PHE A 102 14.27 7.61 -12.53
C PHE A 102 14.04 7.58 -11.03
N ILE A 103 14.88 6.88 -10.25
CA ILE A 103 14.72 6.84 -8.79
C ILE A 103 14.95 8.22 -8.15
N LYS A 104 15.85 9.02 -8.72
CA LYS A 104 16.08 10.41 -8.31
C LYS A 104 14.85 11.30 -8.48
N VAL A 105 14.08 11.12 -9.56
CA VAL A 105 12.80 11.82 -9.72
C VAL A 105 11.77 11.29 -8.71
N SER A 106 11.76 9.97 -8.49
CA SER A 106 10.83 9.30 -7.57
C SER A 106 10.95 9.81 -6.13
N ILE A 107 12.15 10.10 -5.61
CA ILE A 107 12.33 10.59 -4.23
C ILE A 107 11.67 11.96 -3.98
N THR A 108 11.66 12.81 -5.00
CA THR A 108 11.00 14.12 -4.94
C THR A 108 9.49 13.94 -4.96
N ALA A 109 8.98 13.06 -5.85
CA ALA A 109 7.57 12.72 -5.89
C ALA A 109 7.09 12.04 -4.59
N TYR A 110 7.92 11.20 -3.97
CA TYR A 110 7.62 10.56 -2.69
C TYR A 110 7.36 11.60 -1.59
N SER A 111 8.25 12.59 -1.49
CA SER A 111 8.12 13.67 -0.50
C SER A 111 6.83 14.47 -0.70
N LEU A 112 6.49 14.79 -1.96
CA LEU A 112 5.23 15.48 -2.28
C LEU A 112 4.01 14.61 -1.97
N THR A 113 4.08 13.31 -2.27
CA THR A 113 3.01 12.33 -1.96
C THR A 113 2.76 12.25 -0.46
N ALA A 114 3.83 12.24 0.36
CA ALA A 114 3.75 12.22 1.81
C ALA A 114 3.07 13.47 2.37
N ILE A 115 3.40 14.65 1.85
CA ILE A 115 2.75 15.91 2.25
C ILE A 115 1.26 15.89 1.87
N LEU A 116 0.93 15.46 0.66
CA LEU A 116 -0.45 15.37 0.20
C LEU A 116 -1.25 14.32 0.97
N GLY A 117 -0.64 13.19 1.32
CA GLY A 117 -1.24 12.12 2.13
C GLY A 117 -1.47 12.56 3.57
N GLY A 118 -0.50 13.24 4.17
CA GLY A 118 -0.68 13.91 5.47
C GLY A 118 -1.80 14.95 5.41
N GLY A 119 -1.84 15.76 4.35
CA GLY A 119 -2.93 16.71 4.09
C GLY A 119 -4.29 16.04 3.99
N LEU A 120 -4.38 14.90 3.30
CA LEU A 120 -5.59 14.08 3.23
C LEU A 120 -6.00 13.58 4.62
N LEU A 121 -5.08 13.02 5.40
CA LEU A 121 -5.33 12.57 6.77
C LEU A 121 -5.88 13.70 7.65
N PHE A 122 -5.19 14.85 7.67
CA PHE A 122 -5.63 16.02 8.43
C PHE A 122 -7.00 16.52 7.96
N SER A 123 -7.27 16.50 6.65
CA SER A 123 -8.58 16.90 6.12
C SER A 123 -9.71 15.97 6.58
N LEU A 124 -9.46 14.66 6.68
CA LEU A 124 -10.45 13.70 7.20
C LEU A 124 -10.70 13.90 8.69
N ILE A 125 -9.66 14.15 9.49
CA ILE A 125 -9.78 14.43 10.92
C ILE A 125 -10.56 15.74 11.15
N LEU A 126 -10.27 16.78 10.37
CA LEU A 126 -10.86 18.11 10.56
C LEU A 126 -12.30 18.19 10.05
N PHE A 127 -12.58 17.68 8.85
CA PHE A 127 -13.87 17.84 8.20
C PHE A 127 -14.83 16.66 8.41
N TYR A 128 -14.29 15.46 8.65
CA TYR A 128 -15.07 14.22 8.82
C TYR A 128 -14.65 13.43 10.08
N PRO A 129 -14.66 14.04 11.28
CA PRO A 129 -14.14 13.42 12.51
C PRO A 129 -14.87 12.13 12.88
N HIS A 130 -16.20 12.07 12.72
CA HIS A 130 -16.97 10.87 13.01
C HIS A 130 -16.63 9.70 12.08
N LEU A 131 -16.39 9.96 10.80
CA LEU A 131 -15.95 8.94 9.84
C LEU A 131 -14.57 8.40 10.24
N PHE A 132 -13.61 9.29 10.52
CA PHE A 132 -12.26 8.90 10.91
C PHE A 132 -12.25 8.09 12.21
N ASN A 133 -13.03 8.50 13.21
CA ASN A 133 -13.17 7.75 14.46
C ASN A 133 -13.76 6.37 14.22
N TYR A 134 -14.84 6.25 13.43
CA TYR A 134 -15.44 4.96 13.11
C TYR A 134 -14.44 4.02 12.43
N LEU A 135 -13.76 4.49 11.37
CA LEU A 135 -12.73 3.69 10.70
C LEU A 135 -11.57 3.32 11.64
N SER A 136 -11.18 4.22 12.53
CA SER A 136 -10.12 3.95 13.51
C SER A 136 -10.51 2.86 14.52
N THR A 137 -11.80 2.70 14.86
CA THR A 137 -12.22 1.60 15.73
C THR A 137 -12.09 0.22 15.06
N ILE A 138 -12.33 0.15 13.75
CA ILE A 138 -12.33 -1.10 12.98
C ILE A 138 -10.91 -1.46 12.52
N PHE A 139 -10.17 -0.47 12.02
CA PHE A 139 -8.90 -0.67 11.34
C PHE A 139 -7.67 -0.34 12.20
N SER A 140 -7.83 -0.14 13.51
CA SER A 140 -6.75 0.29 14.43
C SER A 140 -5.45 -0.49 14.25
N GLU A 141 -5.53 -1.82 14.20
CA GLU A 141 -4.37 -2.71 13.99
C GLU A 141 -3.72 -2.46 12.62
N THR A 142 -4.51 -2.46 11.55
CA THR A 142 -3.99 -2.25 10.20
C THR A 142 -3.43 -0.84 10.00
N MET A 143 -3.97 0.18 10.67
CA MET A 143 -3.45 1.55 10.64
C MET A 143 -2.09 1.65 11.34
N PHE A 144 -1.88 0.91 12.43
CA PHE A 144 -0.56 0.80 13.07
C PHE A 144 0.47 0.17 12.12
N TYR A 145 0.12 -0.96 11.49
CA TYR A 145 0.99 -1.60 10.49
C TYR A 145 1.23 -0.70 9.27
N TYR A 146 0.21 0.03 8.81
CA TYR A 146 0.35 0.98 7.72
C TYR A 146 1.37 2.07 8.06
N ALA A 147 1.30 2.65 9.27
CA ALA A 147 2.28 3.63 9.72
C ALA A 147 3.70 3.05 9.76
N LEU A 148 3.87 1.84 10.30
CA LEU A 148 5.17 1.17 10.32
C LEU A 148 5.72 0.89 8.91
N LEU A 149 4.87 0.40 8.01
CA LEU A 149 5.23 0.15 6.62
C LEU A 149 5.58 1.43 5.88
N PHE A 150 4.92 2.56 6.17
CA PHE A 150 5.26 3.86 5.60
C PHE A 150 6.67 4.31 6.01
N PHE A 151 7.05 4.14 7.27
CA PHE A 151 8.42 4.39 7.73
C PHE A 151 9.43 3.41 7.11
N ALA A 152 9.06 2.13 6.99
CA ALA A 152 9.91 1.13 6.34
C ALA A 152 10.12 1.45 4.85
N GLU A 153 9.08 1.84 4.13
CA GLU A 153 9.13 2.26 2.73
C GLU A 153 10.07 3.44 2.56
N SER A 154 9.89 4.49 3.39
CA SER A 154 10.78 5.65 3.43
C SER A 154 12.22 5.21 3.64
N ALA A 155 12.50 4.42 4.69
CA ALA A 155 13.85 3.98 5.00
C ALA A 155 14.48 3.20 3.84
N ILE A 156 13.76 2.23 3.27
CA ILE A 156 14.25 1.41 2.15
C ILE A 156 14.48 2.28 0.92
N LEU A 157 13.56 3.18 0.57
CA LEU A 157 13.68 4.09 -0.57
C LEU A 157 14.93 4.97 -0.45
N TYR A 158 15.14 5.57 0.72
CA TYR A 158 16.29 6.43 0.97
C TYR A 158 17.61 5.65 0.96
N ILE A 159 17.64 4.44 1.55
CA ILE A 159 18.82 3.55 1.49
C ILE A 159 19.08 3.11 0.04
N TYR A 160 18.04 2.79 -0.73
CA TYR A 160 18.16 2.38 -2.13
C TYR A 160 18.72 3.53 -2.99
N TYR A 161 18.17 4.74 -2.88
CA TYR A 161 18.66 5.90 -3.63
C TYR A 161 20.08 6.31 -3.23
N TYR A 162 20.34 6.58 -1.95
CA TYR A 162 21.66 7.03 -1.52
C TYR A 162 22.71 5.91 -1.54
N GLY A 163 22.27 4.66 -1.43
CA GLY A 163 23.11 3.47 -1.57
C GLY A 163 23.52 3.17 -3.01
N TRP A 164 22.99 3.90 -4.01
CA TRP A 164 23.19 3.58 -5.42
C TRP A 164 24.66 3.45 -5.82
N HIS A 165 25.53 4.35 -5.36
CA HIS A 165 26.96 4.30 -5.69
C HIS A 165 27.78 3.42 -4.71
N TRP A 166 27.30 3.24 -3.48
CA TRP A 166 27.99 2.49 -2.44
C TRP A 166 27.78 0.96 -2.55
N LEU A 167 26.60 0.55 -3.01
CA LEU A 167 26.21 -0.86 -3.15
C LEU A 167 26.52 -1.42 -4.55
N GLN A 168 27.54 -0.89 -5.21
CA GLN A 168 27.96 -1.38 -6.53
C GLN A 168 28.97 -2.53 -6.39
N GLY A 169 28.88 -3.48 -7.34
CA GLY A 169 29.81 -4.59 -7.49
C GLY A 169 29.44 -5.86 -6.72
N GLY A 170 29.68 -7.02 -7.35
CA GLY A 170 29.57 -8.35 -6.77
C GLY A 170 28.29 -8.57 -5.96
N PHE A 171 28.45 -9.02 -4.71
CA PHE A 171 27.34 -9.28 -3.77
C PHE A 171 26.59 -8.00 -3.37
N LYS A 172 27.25 -6.84 -3.32
CA LYS A 172 26.60 -5.58 -2.91
C LYS A 172 25.50 -5.17 -3.89
N LYS A 173 25.69 -5.43 -5.19
CA LYS A 173 24.68 -5.16 -6.21
C LYS A 173 23.44 -6.03 -6.05
N TRP A 174 23.62 -7.27 -5.59
CA TRP A 174 22.48 -8.13 -5.21
C TRP A 174 21.75 -7.58 -3.98
N VAL A 175 22.47 -7.04 -2.98
CA VAL A 175 21.83 -6.35 -1.84
C VAL A 175 21.02 -5.15 -2.32
N HIS A 176 21.58 -4.31 -3.20
CA HIS A 176 20.86 -3.18 -3.79
C HIS A 176 19.57 -3.63 -4.50
N LEU A 177 19.66 -4.70 -5.31
CA LEU A 177 18.50 -5.25 -5.98
C LEU A 177 17.44 -5.78 -4.99
N THR A 178 17.85 -6.45 -3.90
CA THR A 178 16.90 -6.91 -2.88
C THR A 178 16.22 -5.76 -2.14
N LEU A 179 16.90 -4.62 -1.95
CA LEU A 179 16.27 -3.41 -1.42
C LEU A 179 15.23 -2.87 -2.39
N GLY A 180 15.51 -2.86 -3.70
CA GLY A 180 14.53 -2.51 -4.72
C GLY A 180 13.31 -3.45 -4.70
N LEU A 181 13.51 -4.76 -4.55
CA LEU A 181 12.41 -5.71 -4.42
C LEU A 181 11.60 -5.47 -3.12
N GLY A 182 12.29 -5.24 -2.01
CA GLY A 182 11.66 -4.94 -0.72
C GLY A 182 10.84 -3.65 -0.74
N LEU A 183 11.35 -2.61 -1.40
CA LEU A 183 10.64 -1.35 -1.63
C LEU A 183 9.31 -1.60 -2.35
N ASN A 184 9.34 -2.37 -3.44
CA ASN A 184 8.14 -2.70 -4.21
C ASN A 184 7.14 -3.56 -3.43
N ALA A 185 7.63 -4.52 -2.63
CA ALA A 185 6.78 -5.33 -1.77
C ALA A 185 6.08 -4.49 -0.68
N VAL A 186 6.81 -3.60 -0.02
CA VAL A 186 6.26 -2.70 1.01
C VAL A 186 5.25 -1.73 0.39
N GLY A 187 5.58 -1.06 -0.72
CA GLY A 187 4.68 -0.13 -1.40
C GLY A 187 3.39 -0.81 -1.90
N THR A 188 3.51 -2.02 -2.45
CA THR A 188 2.33 -2.82 -2.84
C THR A 188 1.47 -3.19 -1.64
N THR A 189 2.10 -3.53 -0.50
CA THR A 189 1.36 -3.86 0.73
C THR A 189 0.61 -2.65 1.27
N LEU A 190 1.24 -1.45 1.28
CA LEU A 190 0.57 -0.19 1.63
C LEU A 190 -0.65 0.07 0.74
N MET A 191 -0.51 -0.12 -0.57
CA MET A 191 -1.62 0.01 -1.52
C MET A 191 -2.75 -0.98 -1.20
N LEU A 192 -2.45 -2.25 -0.91
CA LEU A 192 -3.45 -3.25 -0.57
C LEU A 192 -4.20 -2.91 0.73
N LEU A 193 -3.51 -2.44 1.76
CA LEU A 193 -4.13 -1.98 3.01
C LEU A 193 -5.05 -0.77 2.77
N ALA A 194 -4.57 0.24 2.05
CA ALA A 194 -5.39 1.42 1.73
C ALA A 194 -6.62 1.06 0.88
N ASN A 195 -6.47 0.14 -0.08
CA ASN A 195 -7.57 -0.35 -0.89
C ASN A 195 -8.60 -1.12 -0.05
N ALA A 196 -8.17 -1.91 0.93
CA ALA A 196 -9.09 -2.61 1.83
C ALA A 196 -10.00 -1.62 2.59
N TRP A 197 -9.43 -0.53 3.10
CA TRP A 197 -10.20 0.53 3.78
C TRP A 197 -11.20 1.22 2.83
N LEU A 198 -10.76 1.53 1.60
CA LEU A 198 -11.62 2.14 0.59
C LEU A 198 -12.76 1.21 0.17
N THR A 199 -12.46 -0.08 -0.05
CA THR A 199 -13.46 -1.09 -0.41
C THR A 199 -14.49 -1.26 0.71
N PHE A 200 -14.07 -1.27 1.98
CA PHE A 200 -14.99 -1.30 3.11
C PHE A 200 -15.94 -0.09 3.12
N MET A 201 -15.45 1.12 2.84
CA MET A 201 -16.29 2.31 2.75
C MET A 201 -17.34 2.23 1.61
N MET A 202 -17.08 1.46 0.56
CA MET A 202 -18.01 1.26 -0.55
C MET A 202 -19.02 0.13 -0.30
N SER A 203 -18.61 -0.90 0.44
CA SER A 203 -19.44 -2.05 0.80
C SER A 203 -19.07 -2.53 2.22
N PRO A 204 -19.70 -1.98 3.26
CA PRO A 204 -19.35 -2.26 4.66
C PRO A 204 -19.97 -3.60 5.11
N ALA A 205 -19.63 -4.69 4.44
CA ALA A 205 -20.09 -6.02 4.80
C ALA A 205 -19.49 -6.45 6.16
N GLY A 206 -20.30 -7.15 6.98
CA GLY A 206 -19.86 -7.77 8.24
C GLY A 206 -20.07 -6.92 9.49
N VAL A 207 -20.44 -5.65 9.38
CA VAL A 207 -20.75 -4.75 10.51
C VAL A 207 -22.23 -4.41 10.65
N ASP A 208 -23.10 -5.14 9.93
CA ASP A 208 -24.54 -4.95 10.04
C ASP A 208 -25.05 -5.48 11.38
N ALA A 209 -25.94 -4.72 12.02
CA ALA A 209 -26.66 -5.20 13.20
C ALA A 209 -27.53 -6.40 12.79
N ALA A 210 -27.38 -7.51 13.51
CA ALA A 210 -28.33 -8.63 13.46
C ALA A 210 -29.76 -8.17 13.77
#